data_AF-A0A7K2ZJE7-F1
#
_entry.id   AF-A0A7K2ZJE7-F1
#
_cell.length_a   1.000
_cell.length_b   1.000
_cell.length_c   1.000
_cell.angle_alpha   90.00
_cell.angle_beta   90.00
_cell.angle_gamma   90.00
#
_symmetry.space_group_name_H-M   'P 1'
#
loop_
_entity.id
_entity.type
_entity.pdbx_description
1 polymer ?
#
loop_
_entity_poly.entity_id
_entity_poly.type
_entity_poly.pdbx_seq_one_letter_code
_entity_poly.pdbx_strand_id
1 'polypeptide(L)'
;ASASEAGAASCAGARLLLRHETLDETVPVTEVTVEGLPTGRFSARIAPPLAEGRWALHLDGHPVRVLTSLAAHLPRGDSALALERRNGDRLTVLAAPALPVAERSAYSRRLLRDAHHPARRTTAHLPLLDTVLYAGGSGGDSPRAVHAELVRRGTETEHLWVTGTTPGRTTPVPPGARAVPVHSAAWYEALARSRRIVTDEQLPAWFERRPGQSVVQTWHGTPL
;
A
#
# COMPACT_ATOMS: atom_id res chain seq x y z
N ALA A 1 5.95 -21.55 52.46
CA ALA A 1 5.13 -21.49 51.24
C ALA A 1 5.87 -20.62 50.24
N SER A 2 6.34 -21.27 49.18
CA SER A 2 7.20 -20.74 48.12
C SER A 2 6.39 -19.92 47.12
N ALA A 3 6.69 -18.63 47.01
CA ALA A 3 6.35 -17.82 45.84
C ALA A 3 7.65 -17.64 45.04
N SER A 4 7.81 -18.43 43.99
CA SER A 4 8.87 -18.26 43.00
C SER A 4 8.37 -17.25 41.96
N GLU A 5 8.72 -15.98 42.12
CA GLU A 5 8.73 -15.02 41.03
C GLU A 5 9.79 -15.48 40.01
N ALA A 6 9.33 -16.22 38.99
CA ALA A 6 10.11 -16.44 37.78
C ALA A 6 10.22 -15.10 37.06
N GLY A 7 11.34 -14.41 37.31
CA GLY A 7 11.72 -13.20 36.59
C GLY A 7 11.71 -13.48 35.09
N ALA A 8 10.80 -12.81 34.38
CA ALA A 8 10.90 -12.63 32.95
C ALA A 8 12.22 -11.89 32.68
N ALA A 9 13.26 -12.64 32.31
CA ALA A 9 14.49 -12.05 31.82
C ALA A 9 14.17 -11.35 30.49
N SER A 10 13.84 -10.06 30.59
CA SER A 10 13.81 -9.13 29.47
C SER A 10 15.24 -9.08 28.89
N CYS A 11 15.49 -9.84 27.84
CA CYS A 11 16.64 -9.62 26.98
C CYS A 11 16.40 -8.33 26.18
N ALA A 12 16.66 -7.20 26.81
CA ALA A 12 16.85 -5.93 26.13
C ALA A 12 18.08 -6.06 25.22
N GLY A 13 17.88 -6.18 23.90
CA GLY A 13 19.02 -6.13 22.97
C GLY A 13 18.70 -6.39 21.51
N ALA A 14 17.85 -7.37 21.20
CA ALA A 14 17.59 -7.78 19.82
C ALA A 14 16.71 -6.78 19.06
N ARG A 15 17.27 -6.06 18.09
CA ARG A 15 16.54 -5.14 17.20
C ARG A 15 16.26 -5.83 15.87
N LEU A 16 15.01 -6.23 15.68
CA LEU A 16 14.53 -6.76 14.41
C LEU A 16 14.03 -5.61 13.52
N LEU A 17 14.59 -5.51 12.31
CA LEU A 17 14.31 -4.47 11.34
C LEU A 17 13.87 -5.07 10.00
N LEU A 18 12.91 -4.45 9.35
CA LEU A 18 12.53 -4.72 7.97
C LEU A 18 13.14 -3.64 7.09
N ARG A 19 13.95 -4.02 6.10
CA ARG A 19 14.52 -3.09 5.12
C ARG A 19 13.91 -3.32 3.75
N HIS A 20 13.30 -2.30 3.17
CA HIS A 20 12.73 -2.38 1.83
C HIS A 20 13.83 -2.54 0.79
N GLU A 21 13.66 -3.47 -0.16
CA GLU A 21 14.69 -3.77 -1.16
C GLU A 21 14.96 -2.61 -2.14
N THR A 22 13.95 -1.77 -2.40
CA THR A 22 14.06 -0.68 -3.40
C THR A 22 13.92 0.74 -2.86
N LEU A 23 13.38 0.95 -1.66
CA LEU A 23 13.05 2.30 -1.16
C LEU A 23 14.07 2.85 -0.18
N ASP A 24 15.04 2.03 0.20
CA ASP A 24 15.96 2.29 1.30
C ASP A 24 15.26 2.63 2.63
N GLU A 25 14.00 2.22 2.78
CA GLU A 25 13.20 2.39 3.99
C GLU A 25 13.51 1.28 4.98
N THR A 26 13.61 1.63 6.27
CA THR A 26 13.78 0.65 7.36
C THR A 26 12.71 0.85 8.43
N VAL A 27 11.93 -0.19 8.70
CA VAL A 27 10.84 -0.19 9.68
C VAL A 27 11.19 -1.12 10.85
N PRO A 28 11.11 -0.64 12.10
CA PRO A 28 11.28 -1.51 13.27
C PRO A 28 10.09 -2.44 13.43
N VAL A 29 10.36 -3.70 13.80
CA VAL A 29 9.29 -4.67 14.08
C VAL A 29 8.80 -4.45 15.52
N THR A 30 7.48 -4.25 15.67
CA THR A 30 6.87 -3.63 16.86
C THR A 30 6.97 -4.50 18.13
N GLU A 31 6.99 -5.82 18.01
CA GLU A 31 7.18 -6.73 19.14
C GLU A 31 8.09 -7.89 18.72
N VAL A 32 9.20 -8.09 19.45
CA VAL A 32 10.14 -9.19 19.23
C VAL A 32 10.30 -9.92 20.55
N THR A 33 9.86 -11.18 20.59
CA THR A 33 10.19 -12.08 21.70
C THR A 33 11.18 -13.11 21.18
N VAL A 34 12.40 -13.10 21.72
CA VAL A 34 13.41 -14.12 21.45
C VAL A 34 13.40 -15.06 22.65
N GLU A 35 12.94 -16.30 22.46
CA GLU A 35 13.06 -17.30 23.50
C GLU A 35 14.53 -17.76 23.54
N GLY A 36 15.15 -17.67 24.72
CA GLY A 36 16.54 -18.03 24.92
C GLY A 36 16.85 -19.47 24.51
N LEU A 37 18.08 -19.68 24.02
CA LEU A 37 18.70 -20.96 23.64
C LEU A 37 18.33 -22.13 24.58
N PRO A 38 18.23 -23.38 24.06
CA PRO A 38 19.12 -23.93 23.03
C PRO A 38 18.57 -23.91 21.59
N THR A 39 17.30 -23.60 21.41
CA THR A 39 16.70 -23.49 20.08
C THR A 39 16.54 -22.02 19.76
N GLY A 40 17.38 -21.43 18.89
CA GLY A 40 17.32 -20.01 18.49
C GLY A 40 16.03 -19.61 17.76
N ARG A 41 14.89 -19.71 18.45
CA ARG A 41 13.55 -19.39 17.97
C ARG A 41 13.25 -17.95 18.38
N PHE A 42 12.73 -17.18 17.44
CA PHE A 42 12.23 -15.85 17.69
C PHE A 42 10.81 -15.76 17.14
N SER A 43 9.96 -15.03 17.84
CA SER A 43 8.65 -14.61 17.35
C SER A 43 8.67 -13.10 17.17
N ALA A 44 8.14 -12.64 16.04
CA ALA A 44 8.11 -11.23 15.71
C ALA A 44 6.73 -10.84 15.20
N ARG A 45 6.18 -9.74 15.72
CA ARG A 45 4.91 -9.18 15.27
C ARG A 45 5.16 -8.02 14.33
N ILE A 46 4.83 -8.22 13.05
CA ILE A 46 4.86 -7.19 12.03
C ILE A 46 3.48 -6.53 12.01
N ALA A 47 3.38 -5.30 12.51
CA ALA A 47 2.15 -4.52 12.43
C ALA A 47 2.10 -3.80 11.06
N PRO A 48 1.06 -4.03 10.22
CA PRO A 48 0.83 -3.21 9.04
C PRO A 48 0.51 -1.74 9.44
N PRO A 49 0.68 -0.77 8.53
CA PRO A 49 0.95 -0.95 7.10
C PRO A 49 2.44 -1.06 6.77
N LEU A 50 2.81 -2.13 6.04
CA LEU A 50 4.05 -2.15 5.27
C LEU A 50 3.73 -1.66 3.86
N ALA A 51 4.62 -0.83 3.33
CA ALA A 51 4.56 -0.44 1.94
C ALA A 51 4.68 -1.67 1.02
N GLU A 52 3.98 -1.66 -0.12
CA GLU A 52 3.99 -2.79 -1.05
C GLU A 52 5.42 -3.13 -1.48
N GLY A 53 5.80 -4.40 -1.37
CA GLY A 53 7.08 -4.84 -1.90
C GLY A 53 7.76 -5.82 -0.99
N ARG A 54 9.07 -5.95 -1.19
CA ARG A 54 9.91 -6.93 -0.51
C ARG A 54 10.71 -6.27 0.58
N TRP A 55 10.60 -6.85 1.77
CA TRP A 55 11.25 -6.38 2.97
C TRP A 55 12.20 -7.45 3.48
N ALA A 56 13.50 -7.19 3.41
CA ALA A 56 14.51 -8.07 3.95
C ALA A 56 14.56 -7.96 5.47
N LEU A 57 14.42 -9.08 6.17
CA LEU A 57 14.47 -9.12 7.62
C LEU A 57 15.92 -9.06 8.12
N HIS A 58 16.17 -8.20 9.10
CA HIS A 58 17.45 -8.07 9.77
C HIS A 58 17.28 -8.20 11.28
N LEU A 59 18.20 -8.91 11.92
CA LEU A 59 18.33 -9.00 13.36
C LEU A 59 19.68 -8.39 13.73
N ASP A 60 19.68 -7.34 14.54
CA ASP A 60 20.90 -6.63 14.98
C ASP A 60 21.79 -6.17 13.82
N GLY A 61 21.15 -5.75 12.72
CA GLY A 61 21.83 -5.30 11.50
C GLY A 61 22.32 -6.43 10.58
N HIS A 62 22.08 -7.69 10.92
CA HIS A 62 22.46 -8.85 10.11
C HIS A 62 21.25 -9.48 9.42
N PRO A 63 21.35 -9.87 8.14
CA PRO A 63 20.25 -10.51 7.45
C PRO A 63 19.85 -11.83 8.13
N VAL A 64 18.55 -12.00 8.38
CA VAL A 64 18.02 -13.27 8.87
C VAL A 64 18.06 -14.28 7.73
N ARG A 65 18.68 -15.43 7.98
CA ARG A 65 18.86 -16.51 7.01
C ARG A 65 18.07 -17.74 7.43
N VAL A 66 17.49 -18.42 6.45
CA VAL A 66 16.66 -19.60 6.60
C VAL A 66 17.30 -20.76 5.86
N LEU A 67 17.55 -21.85 6.58
CA LEU A 67 17.99 -23.11 5.98
C LEU A 67 16.90 -23.68 5.07
N THR A 68 17.29 -24.32 3.97
CA THR A 68 16.35 -24.91 3.01
C THR A 68 15.35 -25.87 3.67
N SER A 69 15.79 -26.65 4.66
CA SER A 69 14.93 -27.55 5.43
C SER A 69 13.85 -26.83 6.25
N LEU A 70 14.12 -25.60 6.69
CA LEU A 70 13.18 -24.77 7.46
C LEU A 70 12.25 -23.95 6.56
N ALA A 71 12.56 -23.78 5.27
CA ALA A 71 11.73 -23.01 4.35
C ALA A 71 10.31 -23.59 4.20
N ALA A 72 10.18 -24.93 4.21
CA ALA A 72 8.88 -25.60 4.16
C ALA A 72 8.03 -25.43 5.43
N HIS A 73 8.65 -24.97 6.53
CA HIS A 73 8.05 -24.80 7.84
C HIS A 73 7.79 -23.32 8.17
N LEU A 74 8.04 -22.40 7.22
CA LEU A 74 7.72 -21.00 7.41
C LEU A 74 6.21 -20.84 7.61
N PRO A 75 5.78 -20.02 8.59
CA PRO A 75 4.36 -19.79 8.80
C PRO A 75 3.76 -19.16 7.54
N ARG A 76 2.59 -19.66 7.14
CA ARG A 76 1.81 -18.99 6.10
C ARG A 76 1.30 -17.70 6.71
N GLY A 77 1.81 -16.57 6.23
CA GLY A 77 1.23 -15.28 6.60
C GLY A 77 -0.16 -15.12 6.00
N ASP A 78 -0.90 -14.13 6.51
CA ASP A 78 -2.22 -13.80 5.98
C ASP A 78 -2.10 -13.22 4.56
N SER A 79 -3.21 -13.08 3.84
CA SER A 79 -3.25 -12.60 2.44
C SER A 79 -2.51 -11.27 2.18
N ALA A 80 -2.28 -10.45 3.20
CA ALA A 80 -1.53 -9.20 3.13
C ALA A 80 0.00 -9.35 3.25
N LEU A 81 0.50 -10.41 3.89
CA LEU A 81 1.93 -10.62 4.17
C LEU A 81 2.32 -12.08 3.88
N ALA A 82 3.28 -12.31 2.98
CA ALA A 82 3.84 -13.64 2.74
C ALA A 82 5.32 -13.69 3.15
N LEU A 83 5.79 -14.85 3.61
CA LEU A 83 7.21 -15.09 3.89
C LEU A 83 7.85 -15.84 2.73
N GLU A 84 8.99 -15.35 2.25
CA GLU A 84 9.78 -15.95 1.19
C GLU A 84 11.23 -16.15 1.62
N ARG A 85 11.87 -17.21 1.10
CA ARG A 85 13.32 -17.37 1.11
C ARG A 85 13.87 -16.88 -0.24
N ARG A 86 14.67 -15.81 -0.25
CA ARG A 86 15.22 -15.19 -1.46
C ARG A 86 16.73 -14.99 -1.37
N ASN A 87 17.35 -14.69 -2.51
CA ASN A 87 18.78 -14.35 -2.62
C ASN A 87 19.68 -15.39 -1.94
N GLY A 88 19.45 -16.66 -2.24
CA GLY A 88 20.08 -17.77 -1.53
C GLY A 88 19.24 -18.16 -0.34
N ASP A 89 19.51 -17.59 0.83
CA ASP A 89 18.97 -18.02 2.12
C ASP A 89 18.28 -16.92 2.93
N ARG A 90 18.10 -15.72 2.40
CA ARG A 90 17.57 -14.59 3.17
C ARG A 90 16.06 -14.70 3.36
N LEU A 91 15.59 -14.41 4.59
CA LEU A 91 14.17 -14.26 4.88
C LEU A 91 13.67 -12.88 4.41
N THR A 92 12.68 -12.91 3.54
CA THR A 92 12.02 -11.72 3.00
C THR A 92 10.53 -11.78 3.34
N VAL A 93 9.98 -10.66 3.81
CA VAL A 93 8.54 -10.45 3.93
C VAL A 93 8.06 -9.78 2.65
N LEU A 94 7.17 -10.43 1.93
CA LEU A 94 6.44 -9.84 0.83
C LEU A 94 5.18 -9.18 1.39
N ALA A 95 5.18 -7.86 1.44
CA ALA A 95 3.96 -7.10 1.67
C ALA A 95 3.19 -7.07 0.34
N ALA A 96 2.12 -7.85 0.26
CA ALA A 96 1.31 -7.92 -0.95
C ALA A 96 0.67 -6.54 -1.22
N PRO A 97 0.54 -6.12 -2.49
CA PRO A 97 -0.35 -5.01 -2.82
C PRO A 97 -1.72 -5.27 -2.23
N ALA A 98 -2.40 -4.23 -1.74
CA ALA A 98 -3.74 -4.30 -1.16
C ALA A 98 -4.85 -4.73 -2.16
N LEU A 99 -4.49 -5.26 -3.34
CA LEU A 99 -5.39 -5.62 -4.44
C LEU A 99 -5.74 -7.12 -4.46
N PRO A 100 -7.02 -7.49 -4.66
CA PRO A 100 -7.44 -8.87 -4.87
C PRO A 100 -6.72 -9.54 -6.05
N VAL A 101 -6.53 -10.86 -5.98
CA VAL A 101 -5.84 -11.64 -7.03
C VAL A 101 -6.39 -11.38 -8.43
N ALA A 102 -7.71 -11.25 -8.52
CA ALA A 102 -8.43 -10.97 -9.75
C ALA A 102 -8.03 -9.64 -10.40
N GLU A 103 -7.58 -8.64 -9.63
CA GLU A 103 -7.24 -7.28 -10.12
C GLU A 103 -5.76 -7.15 -10.52
N ARG A 104 -4.97 -8.22 -10.32
CA ARG A 104 -3.52 -8.23 -10.58
C ARG A 104 -3.14 -8.49 -12.03
N SER A 105 -3.92 -9.31 -12.75
CA SER A 105 -3.51 -9.79 -14.08
C SER A 105 -3.66 -8.70 -15.14
N ALA A 106 -2.74 -8.66 -16.13
CA ALA A 106 -2.85 -7.73 -17.26
C ALA A 106 -4.16 -7.91 -18.03
N TYR A 107 -4.65 -9.15 -18.12
CA TYR A 107 -5.93 -9.50 -18.72
C TYR A 107 -7.11 -8.90 -17.92
N SER A 108 -7.12 -9.07 -16.61
CA SER A 108 -8.17 -8.53 -15.75
C SER A 108 -8.17 -7.00 -15.72
N ARG A 109 -6.98 -6.37 -15.69
CA ARG A 109 -6.85 -4.91 -15.79
C ARG A 109 -7.39 -4.39 -17.12
N ARG A 110 -7.15 -5.13 -18.21
CA ARG A 110 -7.76 -4.84 -19.51
C ARG A 110 -9.28 -4.97 -19.46
N LEU A 111 -9.83 -6.02 -18.85
CA LEU A 111 -11.27 -6.18 -18.69
C LEU A 111 -11.90 -5.05 -17.87
N LEU A 112 -11.28 -4.67 -16.74
CA LEU A 112 -11.74 -3.56 -15.90
C LEU A 112 -11.68 -2.24 -16.67
N ARG A 113 -10.56 -1.95 -17.34
CA ARG A 113 -10.44 -0.79 -18.22
C ARG A 113 -11.54 -0.77 -19.27
N ASP A 114 -11.72 -1.89 -19.97
CA ASP A 114 -12.69 -1.99 -21.04
C ASP A 114 -14.12 -1.81 -20.48
N ALA A 115 -14.47 -2.37 -19.33
CA ALA A 115 -15.78 -2.24 -18.70
C ALA A 115 -16.10 -0.81 -18.22
N HIS A 116 -15.08 -0.09 -17.74
CA HIS A 116 -15.18 1.28 -17.22
C HIS A 116 -14.86 2.36 -18.26
N HIS A 117 -14.54 1.99 -19.49
CA HIS A 117 -14.30 2.95 -20.56
C HIS A 117 -15.58 3.74 -20.88
N PRO A 118 -15.53 5.07 -21.01
CA PRO A 118 -16.69 5.92 -21.30
C PRO A 118 -17.48 5.52 -22.55
N ALA A 119 -16.81 5.07 -23.60
CA ALA A 119 -17.47 4.58 -24.82
C ALA A 119 -18.22 3.24 -24.66
N ARG A 120 -18.14 2.55 -23.51
CA ARG A 120 -18.95 1.35 -23.25
C ARG A 120 -20.30 1.70 -22.64
N ARG A 121 -21.34 1.03 -23.13
CA ARG A 121 -22.71 1.10 -22.60
C ARG A 121 -22.80 0.81 -21.10
N THR A 122 -21.94 -0.07 -20.58
CA THR A 122 -21.92 -0.48 -19.16
C THR A 122 -21.72 0.69 -18.20
N THR A 123 -20.86 1.64 -18.53
CA THR A 123 -20.57 2.78 -17.63
C THR A 123 -21.15 4.10 -18.16
N ALA A 124 -21.38 4.21 -19.47
CA ALA A 124 -21.97 5.40 -20.10
C ALA A 124 -23.33 5.80 -19.50
N HIS A 125 -24.17 4.82 -19.14
CA HIS A 125 -25.50 5.05 -18.57
C HIS A 125 -25.51 5.16 -17.04
N LEU A 126 -24.41 4.81 -16.38
CA LEU A 126 -24.34 4.90 -14.92
C LEU A 126 -24.18 6.36 -14.48
N PRO A 127 -24.88 6.79 -13.41
CA PRO A 127 -24.78 8.16 -12.94
C PRO A 127 -23.36 8.45 -12.43
N LEU A 128 -22.92 9.69 -12.67
CA LEU A 128 -21.72 10.23 -12.02
C LEU A 128 -21.97 10.36 -10.52
N LEU A 129 -20.99 9.94 -9.73
CA LEU A 129 -20.98 10.01 -8.28
C LEU A 129 -20.50 11.39 -7.84
N ASP A 130 -21.17 11.97 -6.84
CA ASP A 130 -20.68 13.21 -6.20
C ASP A 130 -19.49 12.88 -5.30
N THR A 131 -18.35 12.72 -5.96
CA THR A 131 -17.06 12.31 -5.40
C THR A 131 -15.97 13.19 -6.01
N VAL A 132 -14.89 13.38 -5.24
CA VAL A 132 -13.63 13.94 -5.74
C VAL A 132 -12.54 12.89 -5.69
N LEU A 133 -11.98 12.54 -6.84
CA LEU A 133 -10.81 11.67 -6.95
C LEU A 133 -9.52 12.50 -6.96
N TYR A 134 -8.64 12.26 -6.00
CA TYR A 134 -7.34 12.89 -5.89
C TYR A 134 -6.24 11.91 -6.36
N ALA A 135 -5.60 12.22 -7.48
CA ALA A 135 -4.46 11.49 -8.00
C ALA A 135 -3.20 12.34 -7.81
N GLY A 136 -2.51 12.12 -6.70
CA GLY A 136 -1.29 12.84 -6.32
C GLY A 136 -0.05 11.96 -6.47
N GLY A 137 0.93 12.46 -7.20
CA GLY A 137 2.26 11.89 -7.24
C GLY A 137 3.03 12.12 -5.95
N SER A 138 4.10 11.36 -5.76
CA SER A 138 4.83 11.36 -4.49
C SER A 138 5.68 12.62 -4.24
N GLY A 139 5.61 13.61 -5.15
CA GLY A 139 6.25 14.93 -5.04
C GLY A 139 5.32 16.13 -5.21
N GLY A 140 4.01 15.92 -5.35
CA GLY A 140 3.04 17.00 -5.54
C GLY A 140 2.06 17.15 -4.37
N ASP A 141 2.13 18.28 -3.67
CA ASP A 141 1.24 18.60 -2.55
C ASP A 141 -0.09 19.24 -3.01
N SER A 142 -0.23 19.53 -4.31
CA SER A 142 -1.38 20.29 -4.84
C SER A 142 -2.72 19.57 -4.62
N PRO A 143 -2.89 18.27 -4.92
CA PRO A 143 -4.14 17.56 -4.61
C PRO A 143 -4.44 17.51 -3.10
N ARG A 144 -3.40 17.48 -2.25
CA ARG A 144 -3.55 17.46 -0.79
C ARG A 144 -4.05 18.80 -0.28
N ALA A 145 -3.53 19.90 -0.82
CA ALA A 145 -4.00 21.25 -0.50
C ALA A 145 -5.47 21.46 -0.91
N VAL A 146 -5.86 20.99 -2.10
CA VAL A 146 -7.27 21.06 -2.56
C VAL A 146 -8.18 20.24 -1.65
N HIS A 147 -7.77 19.01 -1.28
CA HIS A 147 -8.50 18.19 -0.32
C HIS A 147 -8.70 18.92 1.01
N ALA A 148 -7.63 19.46 1.59
CA ALA A 148 -7.68 20.16 2.87
C ALA A 148 -8.63 21.36 2.83
N GLU A 149 -8.63 22.13 1.74
CA GLU A 149 -9.52 23.27 1.57
C GLU A 149 -10.99 22.87 1.41
N LEU A 150 -11.28 21.80 0.67
CA LEU A 150 -12.65 21.30 0.51
C LEU A 150 -13.23 20.76 1.82
N VAL A 151 -12.40 20.07 2.62
CA VAL A 151 -12.75 19.63 3.97
C VAL A 151 -12.98 20.83 4.89
N ARG A 152 -12.09 21.83 4.86
CA ARG A 152 -12.22 23.06 5.68
C ARG A 152 -13.51 23.81 5.39
N ARG A 153 -13.99 23.78 4.13
CA ARG A 153 -15.26 24.39 3.72
C ARG A 153 -16.51 23.57 4.07
N GLY A 154 -16.34 22.35 4.60
CA GLY A 154 -17.45 21.46 4.91
C GLY A 154 -18.16 20.96 3.65
N THR A 155 -17.43 20.71 2.57
CA THR A 155 -18.03 20.17 1.35
C THR A 155 -18.43 18.71 1.60
N GLU A 156 -19.74 18.43 1.64
CA GLU A 156 -20.27 17.07 1.81
C GLU A 156 -20.18 16.28 0.50
N THR A 157 -18.97 15.89 0.13
CA THR A 157 -18.66 15.07 -1.03
C THR A 157 -17.75 13.93 -0.59
N GLU A 158 -17.89 12.75 -1.20
CA GLU A 158 -16.97 11.66 -0.88
C GLU A 158 -15.57 11.92 -1.47
N HIS A 159 -14.54 11.83 -0.63
CA HIS A 159 -13.15 12.07 -1.01
C HIS A 159 -12.42 10.75 -1.26
N LEU A 160 -11.91 10.55 -2.48
CA LEU A 160 -11.20 9.35 -2.90
C LEU A 160 -9.74 9.65 -3.16
N TRP A 161 -8.82 8.96 -2.49
CA TRP A 161 -7.39 9.23 -2.58
C TRP A 161 -6.66 8.08 -3.26
N VAL A 162 -6.02 8.34 -4.41
CA VAL A 162 -5.26 7.31 -5.12
C VAL A 162 -3.99 6.94 -4.36
N THR A 163 -3.74 5.63 -4.22
CA THR A 163 -2.58 5.09 -3.52
C THR A 163 -1.82 4.09 -4.40
N GLY A 164 -0.57 3.79 -4.07
CA GLY A 164 0.25 2.82 -4.81
C GLY A 164 0.73 3.30 -6.18
N THR A 165 0.72 4.61 -6.44
CA THR A 165 1.20 5.21 -7.71
C THR A 165 2.71 5.06 -7.88
N THR A 166 3.47 5.05 -6.78
CA THR A 166 4.91 4.81 -6.77
C THR A 166 5.20 3.44 -6.14
N PRO A 167 5.75 2.47 -6.87
CA PRO A 167 6.09 1.15 -6.33
C PRO A 167 6.98 1.27 -5.09
N GLY A 168 6.66 0.50 -4.05
CA GLY A 168 7.32 0.63 -2.76
C GLY A 168 6.79 1.76 -1.90
N ARG A 169 6.41 2.94 -2.41
CA ARG A 169 6.12 4.06 -1.51
C ARG A 169 4.69 4.00 -0.94
N THR A 170 4.54 4.09 0.38
CA THR A 170 3.22 4.31 1.00
C THR A 170 2.80 5.76 0.81
N THR A 171 1.64 5.98 0.17
CA THR A 171 1.01 7.31 0.09
C THR A 171 0.10 7.50 1.31
N PRO A 172 0.41 8.42 2.24
CA PRO A 172 -0.44 8.64 3.41
C PRO A 172 -1.78 9.25 2.99
N VAL A 173 -2.87 8.59 3.34
CA VAL A 173 -4.23 9.02 3.01
C VAL A 173 -4.67 10.09 4.01
N PRO A 174 -5.10 11.28 3.55
CA PRO A 174 -5.62 12.32 4.45
C PRO A 174 -6.85 11.85 5.24
N PRO A 175 -7.06 12.33 6.48
CA PRO A 175 -8.29 12.08 7.22
C PRO A 175 -9.53 12.51 6.43
N GLY A 176 -10.58 11.69 6.45
CA GLY A 176 -11.81 11.94 5.69
C GLY A 176 -11.77 11.49 4.23
N ALA A 177 -10.61 11.05 3.72
CA ALA A 177 -10.50 10.42 2.40
C ALA A 177 -10.45 8.90 2.50
N ARG A 178 -11.04 8.24 1.51
CA ARG A 178 -10.98 6.78 1.32
C ARG A 178 -9.86 6.42 0.36
N ALA A 179 -9.03 5.44 0.75
CA ALA A 179 -7.95 4.94 -0.10
C ALA A 179 -8.50 4.21 -1.33
N VAL A 180 -7.90 4.48 -2.49
CA VAL A 180 -8.21 3.83 -3.77
C VAL A 180 -6.89 3.37 -4.41
N PRO A 181 -6.51 2.09 -4.30
CA PRO A 181 -5.28 1.59 -4.91
C PRO A 181 -5.32 1.70 -6.44
N VAL A 182 -4.23 2.18 -7.06
CA VAL A 182 -4.12 2.24 -8.52
C VAL A 182 -4.33 0.86 -9.14
N HIS A 183 -4.96 0.79 -10.30
CA HIS A 183 -5.35 -0.46 -10.98
C HIS A 183 -6.38 -1.34 -10.26
N SER A 184 -6.94 -0.91 -9.12
CA SER A 184 -8.11 -1.58 -8.53
C SER A 184 -9.36 -1.39 -9.37
N ALA A 185 -10.36 -2.26 -9.18
CA ALA A 185 -11.70 -2.03 -9.71
C ALA A 185 -12.27 -0.67 -9.25
N ALA A 186 -12.08 -0.32 -7.97
CA ALA A 186 -12.48 0.96 -7.41
C ALA A 186 -11.80 2.16 -8.08
N TRP A 187 -10.55 2.01 -8.54
CA TRP A 187 -9.84 3.06 -9.28
C TRP A 187 -10.41 3.27 -10.68
N TYR A 188 -10.70 2.19 -11.40
CA TYR A 188 -11.37 2.27 -12.70
C TYR A 188 -12.76 2.89 -12.58
N GLU A 189 -13.54 2.49 -11.58
CA GLU A 189 -14.85 3.09 -11.31
C GLU A 189 -14.74 4.56 -10.93
N ALA A 190 -13.80 4.92 -10.05
CA ALA A 190 -13.58 6.30 -9.63
C ALA A 190 -13.22 7.19 -10.83
N LEU A 191 -12.32 6.75 -11.72
CA LEU A 191 -12.02 7.50 -12.95
C LEU A 191 -13.26 7.66 -13.83
N ALA A 192 -14.06 6.61 -13.99
CA ALA A 192 -15.20 6.64 -14.89
C ALA A 192 -16.45 7.35 -14.33
N ARG A 193 -16.56 7.53 -13.01
CA ARG A 193 -17.78 8.01 -12.36
C ARG A 193 -17.60 9.23 -11.46
N SER A 194 -16.38 9.59 -11.05
CA SER A 194 -16.21 10.76 -10.19
C SER A 194 -16.56 12.04 -10.92
N ARG A 195 -17.45 12.87 -10.37
CA ARG A 195 -17.76 14.19 -10.95
C ARG A 195 -16.54 15.09 -11.02
N ARG A 196 -15.60 14.95 -10.07
CA ARG A 196 -14.41 15.80 -9.99
C ARG A 196 -13.16 14.93 -9.87
N ILE A 197 -12.13 15.23 -10.65
CA ILE A 197 -10.82 14.58 -10.60
C ILE A 197 -9.80 15.71 -10.44
N VAL A 198 -8.98 15.64 -9.38
CA VAL A 198 -7.87 16.56 -9.12
C VAL A 198 -6.59 15.76 -9.22
N THR A 199 -5.68 16.17 -10.10
CA THR A 199 -4.45 15.43 -10.39
C THR A 199 -3.29 16.38 -10.59
N ASP A 200 -2.10 15.99 -10.14
CA ASP A 200 -0.82 16.62 -10.51
C ASP A 200 -0.01 15.75 -11.47
N GLU A 201 -0.34 14.47 -11.58
CA GLU A 201 0.23 13.52 -12.52
C GLU A 201 -0.55 13.44 -13.84
N GLN A 202 0.04 12.76 -14.82
CA GLN A 202 -0.63 12.38 -16.04
C GLN A 202 -1.71 11.33 -15.76
N LEU A 203 -2.94 11.59 -16.21
CA LEU A 203 -3.99 10.58 -16.21
C LEU A 203 -3.65 9.45 -17.20
N PRO A 204 -4.20 8.25 -17.00
CA PRO A 204 -3.95 7.14 -17.91
C PRO A 204 -4.30 7.50 -19.36
N ALA A 205 -3.50 7.07 -20.33
CA ALA A 205 -3.69 7.44 -21.73
C ALA A 205 -5.05 7.03 -22.34
N TRP A 206 -5.73 6.07 -21.73
CA TRP A 206 -7.07 5.61 -22.15
C TRP A 206 -8.22 6.38 -21.48
N PHE A 207 -7.92 7.24 -20.50
CA PHE A 207 -8.94 8.00 -19.79
C PHE A 207 -9.60 9.00 -20.74
N GLU A 208 -10.93 8.95 -20.80
CA GLU A 208 -11.75 9.91 -21.51
C GLU A 208 -12.68 10.59 -20.51
N ARG A 209 -12.81 11.92 -20.62
CA ARG A 209 -13.69 12.69 -19.74
C ARG A 209 -15.14 12.57 -20.20
N ARG A 210 -16.04 12.13 -19.32
CA ARG A 210 -17.48 12.11 -19.61
C ARG A 210 -18.11 13.50 -19.46
N PRO A 211 -19.20 13.81 -20.19
CA PRO A 211 -20.03 14.97 -19.89
C PRO A 211 -20.45 14.99 -18.41
N GLY A 212 -20.26 16.14 -17.76
CA GLY A 212 -20.51 16.31 -16.32
C GLY A 212 -19.33 15.96 -15.40
N GLN A 213 -18.23 15.41 -15.93
CA GLN A 213 -16.97 15.31 -15.19
C GLN A 213 -16.09 16.54 -15.42
N SER A 214 -15.45 17.00 -14.35
CA SER A 214 -14.45 18.06 -14.34
C SER A 214 -13.10 17.51 -13.90
N VAL A 215 -12.06 17.80 -14.68
CA VAL A 215 -10.67 17.42 -14.38
C VAL A 215 -9.88 18.69 -14.11
N VAL A 216 -9.24 18.76 -12.95
CA VAL A 216 -8.33 19.84 -12.54
C VAL A 216 -6.92 19.27 -12.55
N GLN A 217 -6.13 19.69 -13.53
CA GLN A 217 -4.71 19.38 -13.62
C GLN A 217 -3.92 20.50 -12.95
N THR A 218 -3.24 20.18 -11.85
CA THR A 218 -2.43 21.15 -11.09
C THR A 218 -0.97 21.19 -11.55
N TRP A 219 -0.53 20.21 -12.34
CA TRP A 219 0.87 20.00 -12.73
C TRP A 219 1.81 19.89 -11.51
N HIS A 220 3.10 19.65 -11.78
CA HIS A 220 4.14 19.59 -10.76
C HIS A 220 5.32 20.51 -11.13
N GLY A 221 5.40 21.66 -10.46
CA GLY A 221 6.52 22.60 -10.59
C GLY A 221 6.65 23.31 -11.94
N THR A 222 7.50 24.34 -11.98
CA THR A 222 7.89 25.03 -13.23
C THR A 222 9.05 24.27 -13.89
N PRO A 223 9.00 23.97 -15.19
CA PRO A 223 10.15 23.41 -15.91
C PRO A 223 11.35 24.37 -15.83
N LEU A 224 12.55 23.84 -15.57
CA LEU A 224 13.81 24.58 -15.61
C LEU A 224 14.56 24.32 -16.92
#